data_AF-A0A958B146-F1
#
_entry.id   AF-A0A958B146-F1
#
_cell.length_a   1.000
_cell.length_b   1.000
_cell.length_c   1.000
_cell.angle_alpha   90.00
_cell.angle_beta   90.00
_cell.angle_gamma   90.00
#
_symmetry.space_group_name_H-M   'P 1'
#
loop_
_entity.id
_entity.type
_entity.pdbx_description
1 polymer ?
#
loop_
_entity_poly.entity_id
_entity_poly.type
_entity_poly.pdbx_seq_one_letter_code
_entity_poly.pdbx_strand_id
1 'polypeptide(L)' 'QPQRGRLVSYDTSTGMEWLVASLQLRPGHSGGPMVDTAGRLVGINTMMAGPGVGVAVPVHVIKRYLKEAWYRTTA' A
#
# COMPACT_ATOMS: atom_id res chain seq x y z
N GLN A 1 -0.51 -18.82 -6.64
CA GLN A 1 0.63 -18.09 -7.23
C GLN A 1 0.81 -16.77 -6.49
N PRO A 2 2.01 -16.41 -6.01
CA PRO A 2 2.23 -15.09 -5.44
C PRO A 2 2.01 -14.03 -6.53
N GLN A 3 1.17 -13.04 -6.24
CA GLN A 3 0.85 -11.95 -7.16
C GLN A 3 2.08 -11.04 -7.30
N ARG A 4 2.93 -11.32 -8.29
CA ARG A 4 4.09 -10.48 -8.61
C ARG A 4 3.63 -9.31 -9.47
N GLY A 5 3.67 -8.12 -8.90
CA GLY A 5 3.40 -6.88 -9.62
C GLY A 5 4.62 -5.98 -9.73
N ARG A 6 4.64 -5.15 -10.78
CA ARG A 6 5.64 -4.07 -10.94
C ARG A 6 5.07 -2.79 -10.36
N LEU A 7 5.83 -2.07 -9.54
CA LEU A 7 5.49 -0.70 -9.16
C LEU A 7 5.42 0.15 -10.43
N VAL A 8 4.31 0.85 -10.62
CA VAL A 8 4.04 1.66 -11.81
C VAL A 8 4.31 3.13 -11.49
N SER A 9 3.77 3.65 -10.38
CA SER A 9 3.90 5.06 -10.02
C SER A 9 3.54 5.34 -8.57
N TYR A 10 3.95 6.53 -8.12
CA TYR A 10 3.36 7.21 -6.97
C TYR A 10 2.29 8.18 -7.49
N ASP A 11 1.05 8.07 -7.02
CA ASP A 11 -0.04 9.00 -7.37
C ASP A 11 -0.27 9.96 -6.21
N THR A 12 -0.19 11.27 -6.48
CA THR A 12 -0.44 12.35 -5.50
C THR A 12 -1.61 13.25 -5.89
N SER A 13 -2.38 12.89 -6.93
CA SER A 13 -3.45 13.72 -7.49
C SER A 13 -4.59 14.01 -6.51
N THR A 14 -4.79 13.12 -5.53
CA THR A 14 -5.80 13.30 -4.47
C THR A 14 -5.27 14.07 -3.26
N GLY A 15 -4.05 14.63 -3.33
CA GLY A 15 -3.34 15.18 -2.17
C GLY A 15 -2.82 14.13 -1.19
N MET A 16 -3.01 12.84 -1.50
CA MET A 16 -2.45 11.70 -0.77
C MET A 16 -1.53 10.93 -1.70
N GLU A 17 -0.42 10.43 -1.17
CA GLU A 17 0.50 9.57 -1.90
C GLU A 17 0.02 8.11 -1.90
N TRP A 18 -0.07 7.52 -3.08
CA TRP A 18 -0.45 6.13 -3.29
C TRP A 18 0.64 5.36 -4.02
N LEU A 19 0.88 4.10 -3.62
CA LEU A 19 1.60 3.15 -4.46
C LEU A 19 0.63 2.53 -5.46
N VAL A 20 0.92 2.68 -6.75
CA VAL A 20 0.17 2.03 -7.82
C VAL A 20 1.05 0.98 -8.47
N ALA A 21 0.56 -0.24 -8.56
CA ALA A 21 1.29 -1.34 -9.16
C ALA A 21 0.41 -2.14 -10.12
N SER A 22 1.04 -2.75 -11.12
CA SER A 22 0.39 -3.71 -11.99
C SER A 22 0.32 -5.04 -11.25
N LEU A 23 -0.77 -5.26 -10.51
CA LEU A 23 -1.04 -6.52 -9.80
C LEU A 23 -2.52 -6.85 -9.82
N GLN A 24 -2.82 -8.16 -9.81
CA GLN A 24 -4.17 -8.63 -9.57
C GLN A 24 -4.44 -8.64 -8.07
N LEU A 25 -4.99 -7.55 -7.55
CA LEU A 25 -5.71 -7.58 -6.28
C LEU A 25 -7.09 -8.20 -6.51
N ARG A 26 -7.63 -8.83 -5.47
CA ARG A 26 -8.99 -9.38 -5.41
C ARG A 26 -9.62 -8.98 -4.07
N PRO A 27 -10.95 -9.04 -3.93
CA PRO A 27 -11.58 -8.95 -2.60
C PRO A 27 -10.89 -9.89 -1.60
N GLY A 28 -10.61 -9.38 -0.40
CA GLY A 28 -9.88 -10.12 0.65
C GLY A 28 -8.36 -9.90 0.67
N HIS A 29 -7.76 -9.24 -0.32
CA HIS A 29 -6.34 -8.82 -0.24
C HIS A 29 -6.13 -7.47 0.46
N SER A 30 -7.17 -6.63 0.55
CA SER A 30 -7.12 -5.36 1.26
C SER A 30 -6.71 -5.55 2.72
N GLY A 31 -5.87 -4.65 3.23
CA GLY A 31 -5.26 -4.75 4.56
C GLY A 31 -4.00 -5.63 4.61
N GLY A 32 -3.77 -6.46 3.60
CA GLY A 32 -2.56 -7.29 3.48
C GLY A 32 -1.31 -6.50 3.06
N PRO A 33 -0.11 -7.04 3.31
CA PRO A 33 1.14 -6.37 2.97
C PRO A 33 1.41 -6.36 1.46
N MET A 34 2.01 -5.28 0.98
CA MET A 34 2.70 -5.21 -0.31
C MET A 34 4.20 -5.24 -0.05
N VAL A 35 4.89 -6.24 -0.60
CA VAL A 35 6.33 -6.44 -0.42
C VAL A 35 7.06 -6.43 -1.76
N ASP A 36 8.30 -5.95 -1.76
CA ASP A 36 9.18 -6.05 -2.92
C ASP A 36 9.82 -7.45 -3.05
N THR A 37 10.65 -7.64 -4.07
CA THR A 37 11.32 -8.92 -4.35
C THR A 37 12.31 -9.35 -3.26
N ALA A 38 12.75 -8.43 -2.39
CA ALA A 38 13.57 -8.72 -1.23
C ALA A 38 12.74 -8.97 0.04
N GLY A 39 11.40 -8.99 -0.06
CA GLY A 39 10.49 -9.18 1.07
C GLY A 39 10.32 -7.94 1.94
N ARG A 40 10.76 -6.76 1.49
CA ARG A 40 10.62 -5.51 2.26
C ARG A 40 9.20 -4.97 2.10
N LEU A 41 8.55 -4.60 3.21
CA LEU A 41 7.25 -3.95 3.20
C LEU A 41 7.35 -2.57 2.53
N VAL A 42 6.62 -2.40 1.42
CA VAL A 42 6.55 -1.12 0.70
C VAL A 42 5.21 -0.41 0.91
N GLY A 43 4.14 -1.14 1.22
CA GLY A 43 2.84 -0.55 1.55
C GLY A 43 1.80 -1.55 2.04
N ILE A 44 0.57 -1.09 2.29
CA ILE A 44 -0.59 -1.94 2.62
C ILE A 44 -1.63 -1.85 1.52
N ASN A 45 -2.03 -2.99 0.97
CA ASN A 45 -3.03 -3.10 -0.09
C ASN A 45 -4.35 -2.46 0.36
N THR A 46 -4.92 -1.59 -0.47
CA THR A 46 -6.13 -0.84 -0.11
C THR A 46 -7.27 -1.16 -1.04
N MET A 47 -7.06 -0.97 -2.35
CA MET A 47 -8.13 -1.07 -3.34
C MET A 47 -7.62 -1.48 -4.72
N MET A 48 -8.56 -1.86 -5.58
CA MET A 48 -8.34 -2.04 -7.01
C MET A 48 -8.71 -0.77 -7.76
N ALA A 49 -7.86 -0.30 -8.67
CA ALA A 49 -8.13 0.84 -9.54
C ALA A 49 -8.32 0.39 -11.01
N GLY A 50 -9.08 -0.69 -11.19
CA GLY A 50 -9.31 -1.33 -12.48
C GLY A 50 -8.61 -2.69 -12.64
N PRO A 51 -8.80 -3.35 -13.80
CA PRO A 51 -8.26 -4.69 -14.03
C PRO A 51 -6.73 -4.71 -13.93
N GLY A 52 -6.20 -5.54 -13.01
CA GLY A 52 -4.76 -5.71 -12.84
C GLY A 52 -4.03 -4.48 -12.29
N VAL A 53 -4.74 -3.51 -11.70
CA VAL A 53 -4.16 -2.35 -11.03
C VAL A 53 -4.49 -2.42 -9.54
N GLY A 54 -3.46 -2.61 -8.73
CA GLY A 54 -3.58 -2.56 -7.28
C GLY A 54 -3.01 -1.28 -6.71
N VAL A 55 -3.68 -0.76 -5.68
CA VAL A 55 -3.31 0.47 -4.99
C VAL A 55 -3.06 0.17 -3.51
N ALA A 56 -1.99 0.76 -2.97
CA ALA A 56 -1.60 0.60 -1.58
C ALA A 56 -1.20 1.92 -0.93
N VAL A 57 -1.44 2.03 0.38
CA VAL A 57 -0.89 3.12 1.20
C VAL A 57 0.61 2.88 1.38
N PRO A 58 1.49 3.87 1.09
CA PRO A 58 2.94 3.72 1.25
C PRO A 58 3.36 3.49 2.71
N VAL A 59 4.41 2.69 2.92
CA VAL A 59 4.91 2.34 4.26
C VAL A 59 5.32 3.54 5.11
N HIS A 60 5.82 4.62 4.49
CA HIS A 60 6.22 5.81 5.23
C HIS A 60 5.01 6.59 5.77
N VAL A 61 3.87 6.59 5.05
CA VAL A 61 2.59 7.15 5.51
C VAL A 61 2.09 6.34 6.72
N ILE A 62 2.14 5.01 6.63
CA ILE A 62 1.74 4.11 7.72
C ILE A 62 2.59 4.34 8.97
N LYS A 63 3.92 4.45 8.82
CA LYS A 63 4.84 4.73 9.94
C LYS A 63 4.51 6.05 10.63
N ARG A 64 4.21 7.10 9.86
CA ARG A 64 3.79 8.40 10.40
C ARG A 64 2.50 8.28 11.20
N TYR A 65 1.48 7.65 10.62
CA TYR A 65 0.20 7.41 11.29
C TYR A 65 0.37 6.63 12.60
N LEU A 66 1.13 5.54 12.60
CA LEU A 66 1.37 4.72 13.79
C LEU A 66 2.10 5.51 14.89
N LYS A 67 3.07 6.34 14.52
CA LYS A 67 3.79 7.22 15.47
C LYS A 67 2.83 8.22 16.12
N GLU A 68 1.98 8.87 15.34
CA GLU A 68 0.98 9.81 15.86
C GLU A 68 -0.07 9.11 16.73
N ALA A 69 -0.59 7.96 16.28
CA ALA A 69 -1.55 7.17 17.02
C ALA A 69 -0.99 6.71 18.37
N TRP A 70 0.27 6.27 18.38
CA TRP A 70 0.97 5.90 19.60
C TRP A 70 1.02 7.05 20.60
N TYR A 71 1.45 8.25 20.17
CA TYR A 71 1.51 9.41 21.07
C TYR A 71 0.15 9.83 21.60
N ARG A 72 -0.94 9.65 20.83
CA ARG A 72 -2.30 9.97 21.30
C ARG A 72 -2.82 9.01 22.36
N THR A 73 -2.31 7.77 22.40
CA THR A 73 -2.80 6.74 23.32
C THR A 73 -1.94 6.60 24.57
N THR A 74 -0.68 7.06 24.52
CA THR A 74 0.25 7.00 25.67
C THR A 74 0.48 8.33 26.38
N ALA A 75 -0.16 9.41 25.93
CA ALA A 75 -0.22 10.70 26.61
C ALA A 75 -1.57 10.83 27.34
#